data_AF-A0A7C5DZN1-F1
#
_entry.id   AF-A0A7C5DZN1-F1
#
_cell.length_a   1.000
_cell.length_b   1.000
_cell.length_c   1.000
_cell.angle_alpha   90.00
_cell.angle_beta   90.00
_cell.angle_gamma   90.00
#
_symmetry.space_group_name_H-M   'P 1'
#
loop_
_entity.id
_entity.type
_entity.pdbx_description
1 polymer ?
#
loop_
_entity_poly.entity_id
_entity_poly.type
_entity_poly.pdbx_seq_one_letter_code
_entity_poly.pdbx_strand_id
1 'polypeptide(L)' 'MQKFDETGRFIAEWGNSGPEKERLNFPIGIAVDSKGLVYVVDRDSNRIRIFGLSSE' A
#
# COMPACT_ATOMS: atom_id res chain seq x y z
N MET A 1 0.42 -5.92 0.73
CA MET A 1 -0.43 -5.10 1.63
C MET A 1 -1.87 -5.49 1.41
N GLN A 2 -2.70 -5.48 2.46
CA GLN A 2 -4.09 -5.92 2.39
C GLN A 2 -4.99 -4.86 3.03
N LYS A 3 -6.18 -4.68 2.46
CA LYS A 3 -7.27 -3.84 2.98
C LYS A 3 -8.44 -4.73 3.35
N PHE A 4 -8.99 -4.46 4.52
CA PHE A 4 -10.20 -5.09 5.05
C PHE A 4 -11.22 -4.00 5.38
N ASP A 5 -12.51 -4.32 5.40
CA ASP A 5 -13.52 -3.44 6.01
C ASP A 5 -13.50 -3.56 7.54
N GLU A 6 -14.38 -2.80 8.19
CA GLU A 6 -14.55 -2.78 9.65
C GLU A 6 -14.97 -4.13 10.25
N THR A 7 -15.51 -5.05 9.44
CA THR A 7 -15.86 -6.41 9.87
C THR A 7 -14.71 -7.39 9.69
N GLY A 8 -13.59 -6.95 9.12
CA GLY A 8 -12.45 -7.80 8.79
C GLY A 8 -12.62 -8.55 7.46
N ARG A 9 -13.62 -8.22 6.63
CA ARG A 9 -13.77 -8.83 5.30
C ARG A 9 -12.73 -8.26 4.35
N PHE A 10 -12.08 -9.14 3.60
CA PHE A 10 -11.10 -8.75 2.59
C PHE A 10 -11.72 -7.88 1.50
N ILE A 11 -11.06 -6.77 1.17
CA ILE A 11 -11.45 -5.85 0.08
C ILE A 11 -10.46 -5.96 -1.07
N ALA A 12 -9.16 -5.81 -0.79
CA ALA A 12 -8.13 -5.71 -1.83
C ALA A 12 -6.74 -6.02 -1.28
N GLU A 13 -5.83 -6.37 -2.19
CA GLU A 13 -4.40 -6.43 -1.93
C GLU A 13 -3.59 -5.66 -2.99
N TRP A 14 -2.45 -5.10 -2.59
CA TRP A 14 -1.55 -4.37 -3.50
C TRP A 14 -0.10 -4.38 -2.99
N GLY A 15 0.80 -3.86 -3.82
CA GLY A 15 2.20 -3.63 -3.50
C GLY A 15 3.14 -4.82 -3.73
N ASN A 16 2.62 -5.96 -4.23
CA ASN A 16 3.44 -7.13 -4.60
C ASN A 16 3.28 -7.54 -6.07
N SER A 17 2.42 -6.86 -6.82
CA SER A 17 2.20 -7.08 -8.25
C SER A 17 3.10 -6.17 -9.10
N GLY A 18 3.32 -6.57 -10.36
CA GLY A 18 4.10 -5.80 -11.32
C GLY A 18 5.61 -6.11 -11.33
N PRO A 19 6.39 -5.34 -12.13
CA PRO A 19 7.83 -5.44 -12.20
C PRO A 19 8.50 -5.25 -10.84
N GLU A 20 9.66 -5.85 -10.64
CA GLU A 20 10.40 -5.80 -9.37
C GLU A 20 10.59 -4.37 -8.85
N LYS A 21 10.93 -3.42 -9.73
CA LYS A 21 11.08 -1.99 -9.41
C LYS A 21 9.80 -1.32 -8.86
N GLU A 22 8.64 -1.93 -9.08
CA GLU A 22 7.32 -1.44 -8.68
C GLU A 22 6.78 -2.19 -7.46
N ARG A 23 7.38 -3.31 -7.08
CA ARG A 23 7.05 -4.02 -5.84
C ARG A 23 7.55 -3.26 -4.63
N LEU A 24 6.98 -3.56 -3.48
CA LEU A 24 7.52 -3.15 -2.19
C LEU A 24 8.68 -4.06 -1.79
N ASN A 25 9.72 -3.47 -1.23
CA ASN A 25 10.92 -4.11 -0.73
C ASN A 25 11.14 -3.73 0.75
N PHE A 26 10.68 -4.62 1.63
CA PHE A 26 10.72 -4.46 3.09
C PHE A 26 9.99 -3.18 3.60
N PRO A 27 8.66 -3.09 3.41
CA PRO A 27 7.89 -1.95 3.92
C PRO A 27 7.80 -1.98 5.45
N ILE A 28 8.05 -0.84 6.11
CA ILE A 28 8.14 -0.74 7.58
C ILE A 28 7.13 0.23 8.21
N GLY A 29 6.36 0.97 7.41
CA GLY A 29 5.40 1.94 7.92
C GLY A 29 4.32 2.26 6.91
N ILE A 30 3.12 2.58 7.42
CA ILE A 30 1.95 2.95 6.63
C ILE A 30 1.20 4.12 7.29
N ALA A 31 0.74 5.07 6.50
CA ALA A 31 -0.16 6.14 6.91
C ALA A 31 -1.20 6.42 5.82
N VAL A 32 -2.35 6.97 6.20
CA VAL A 32 -3.42 7.35 5.27
C VAL A 32 -3.75 8.83 5.50
N ASP A 33 -3.85 9.61 4.43
CA ASP A 33 -4.25 11.02 4.53
C ASP A 33 -5.78 11.19 4.46
N SER A 34 -6.25 12.44 4.62
CA SER A 34 -7.68 12.76 4.58
C SER A 34 -8.32 12.59 3.20
N LYS A 35 -7.53 12.34 2.15
CA LYS A 35 -7.99 12.05 0.78
C LYS A 35 -8.02 10.55 0.49
N GLY A 36 -7.62 9.71 1.46
CA GLY A 36 -7.55 8.26 1.31
C GLY A 36 -6.32 7.76 0.56
N LEU A 37 -5.29 8.59 0.36
CA LEU A 37 -4.02 8.15 -0.19
C LEU A 37 -3.22 7.39 0.86
N VAL A 38 -2.66 6.25 0.45
CA VAL A 38 -1.86 5.39 1.33
C VAL A 38 -0.39 5.61 1.08
N TYR A 39 0.33 6.05 2.11
CA TYR A 39 1.76 6.28 2.12
C TYR A 39 2.46 5.09 2.76
N VAL A 40 3.43 4.49 2.07
CA VAL A 40 4.20 3.34 2.56
C VAL A 40 5.68 3.69 2.56
N VAL A 41 6.35 3.49 3.69
CA VAL A 41 7.81 3.59 3.80
C VAL A 41 8.42 2.29 3.32
N ASP A 42 9.02 2.31 2.13
CA ASP A 42 9.63 1.17 1.45
C ASP A 42 11.13 1.15 1.73
N ARG A 43 11.53 0.55 2.85
CA ARG A 43 12.84 0.77 3.50
C ARG A 43 13.99 0.39 2.59
N ASP A 44 14.00 -0.83 2.06
CA ASP A 44 15.15 -1.33 1.32
C ASP A 44 15.21 -0.75 -0.10
N SER A 45 14.11 -0.15 -0.57
CA SER A 45 14.07 0.70 -1.76
C SER A 45 14.49 2.15 -1.51
N ASN A 46 14.67 2.59 -0.26
CA ASN A 46 14.91 3.98 0.16
C ASN A 46 13.88 4.98 -0.42
N ARG A 47 12.60 4.62 -0.42
CA ARG A 47 11.52 5.44 -1.04
C ARG A 47 10.26 5.47 -0.19
N ILE A 48 9.44 6.49 -0.42
CA ILE A 48 8.03 6.49 -0.02
C ILE A 48 7.20 6.17 -1.25
N ARG A 49 6.27 5.21 -1.12
CA ARG A 49 5.32 4.82 -2.17
C ARG A 49 3.93 5.34 -1.81
N ILE A 50 3.24 5.91 -2.78
CA ILE A 50 1.89 6.45 -2.59
C ILE A 50 0.94 5.62 -3.46
N PHE A 51 -0.12 5.09 -2.86
CA PHE A 51 -1.15 4.34 -3.54
C PHE A 51 -2.48 5.07 -3.43
N GLY A 52 -3.13 5.28 -4.58
CA GLY A 52 -4.55 5.60 -4.62
C GLY A 52 -5.34 4.31 -4.54
N LEU A 53 -6.24 4.20 -3.57
CA LEU A 53 -7.17 3.09 -3.49
C LEU A 53 -8.51 3.56 -4.07
N SER A 54 -8.59 3.71 -5.39
CA SER A 54 -9.88 3.86 -6.05
C SER A 54 -10.64 2.54 -5.91
N SER A 55 -11.78 2.59 -5.22
CA SER A 55 -12.84 1.61 -5.40
C SER A 55 -13.47 1.91 -6.76
N GLU A 56 -13.07 1.17 -7.79
CA GLU A 56 -14.02 0.84 -8.86
C GLU A 56 -14.96 -0.26 -8.35
#